data_AF-A0A938ACU6-F1
#
_entry.id   AF-A0A938ACU6-F1
#
_cell.length_a   1.000
_cell.length_b   1.000
_cell.length_c   1.000
_cell.angle_alpha   90.00
_cell.angle_beta   90.00
_cell.angle_gamma   90.00
#
_symmetry.space_group_name_H-M   'P 1'
#
loop_
_entity.id
_entity.type
_entity.pdbx_description
1 polymer ?
#
loop_
_entity_poly.entity_id
_entity_poly.type
_entity_poly.pdbx_seq_one_letter_code
_entity_poly.pdbx_strand_id
1 'polypeptide(L)'
;MADADTIRRDRLMAWLGAQNISAIAASDRDAEGIGRELTPRLVVCRHDSVGISLCHSLRELPEPPMFVVVSDDPATEERVYYDGRAVVAVVGGVVEIGALARFVDFALGASARLDVGHGSANRPATVDHAGHLSEPAIVASRAAQ
;
A
#
# COMPACT_ATOMS: atom_id res chain seq x y z
N MET A 1 5.00 22.82 7.07
CA MET A 1 5.80 21.73 6.47
C MET A 1 5.00 20.82 5.52
N ALA A 2 3.86 21.26 4.95
CA ALA A 2 3.01 20.43 4.06
C ALA A 2 3.54 20.23 2.61
N ASP A 3 4.61 20.94 2.23
CA ASP A 3 5.11 20.98 0.84
C ASP A 3 5.92 19.73 0.47
N ALA A 4 6.84 19.30 1.35
CA ALA A 4 7.71 18.15 1.09
C ALA A 4 6.91 16.84 0.95
N ASP A 5 5.92 16.62 1.81
CA ASP A 5 5.05 15.44 1.75
C ASP A 5 4.16 15.44 0.50
N THR A 6 3.61 16.60 0.14
CA THR A 6 2.82 16.74 -1.08
C THR A 6 3.68 16.44 -2.31
N ILE A 7 4.89 17.02 -2.38
CA ILE A 7 5.83 16.78 -3.48
C ILE A 7 6.23 15.30 -3.55
N ARG A 8 6.53 14.67 -2.40
CA ARG A 8 6.89 13.25 -2.32
C ARG A 8 5.75 12.37 -2.84
N ARG A 9 4.53 12.61 -2.35
CA ARG A 9 3.33 11.91 -2.78
C ARG A 9 3.09 12.08 -4.28
N ASP A 10 3.12 13.32 -4.79
CA ASP A 10 2.85 13.60 -6.19
C ASP A 10 3.91 12.95 -7.10
N ARG A 11 5.18 12.94 -6.69
CA ARG A 11 6.25 12.20 -7.39
C ARG A 11 6.06 10.69 -7.36
N LEU A 12 5.66 10.12 -6.21
CA LEU A 12 5.36 8.69 -6.10
C LEU A 12 4.21 8.32 -7.04
N MET A 13 3.11 9.09 -7.01
CA MET A 13 1.94 8.89 -7.86
C MET A 13 2.29 8.99 -9.35
N ALA A 14 3.09 9.99 -9.74
CA ALA A 14 3.54 10.15 -11.12
C ALA A 14 4.39 8.95 -11.57
N TRP A 15 5.28 8.45 -10.71
CA TRP A 15 6.08 7.27 -11.02
C TRP A 15 5.22 6.00 -11.16
N LEU A 16 4.29 5.77 -10.23
CA LEU A 16 3.37 4.63 -10.27
C LEU A 16 2.51 4.66 -11.55
N GLY A 17 1.99 5.83 -11.91
CA GLY A 17 1.25 6.02 -13.16
C GLY A 17 2.09 5.73 -14.40
N ALA A 18 3.37 6.13 -14.41
CA ALA A 18 4.28 5.80 -15.51
C ALA A 18 4.57 4.29 -15.65
N GLN A 19 4.33 3.50 -14.60
CA GLN A 19 4.45 2.03 -14.62
C GLN A 19 3.09 1.34 -14.83
N ASN A 20 2.02 2.07 -15.14
CA ASN A 20 0.64 1.55 -15.22
C ASN A 20 0.15 0.89 -13.91
N ILE A 21 0.62 1.37 -12.76
CA ILE A 21 0.12 0.96 -11.46
C ILE A 21 -1.00 1.91 -11.04
N SER A 22 -2.21 1.38 -10.79
CA SER A 22 -3.33 2.19 -10.33
C SER A 22 -3.13 2.59 -8.88
N ALA A 23 -3.18 3.90 -8.64
CA ALA A 23 -2.95 4.48 -7.33
C ALA A 23 -3.90 5.64 -7.11
N ILE A 24 -4.34 5.78 -5.87
CA ILE A 24 -5.28 6.79 -5.38
C ILE A 24 -4.57 7.50 -4.24
N ALA A 25 -4.58 8.82 -4.28
CA ALA A 25 -4.20 9.62 -3.14
C ALA A 25 -5.45 9.94 -2.31
N ALA A 26 -5.52 9.47 -1.08
CA ALA A 26 -6.53 9.81 -0.08
C ALA A 26 -6.08 10.98 0.81
N SER A 27 -6.99 11.48 1.64
CA SER A 27 -6.65 12.32 2.81
C SER A 27 -6.59 11.46 4.09
N ASP A 28 -6.02 11.98 5.17
CA ASP A 28 -5.94 11.29 6.48
C ASP A 28 -7.33 10.92 7.00
N ARG A 29 -8.32 11.76 6.65
CA ARG A 29 -9.72 11.57 7.00
C ARG A 29 -10.39 10.47 6.18
N ASP A 30 -10.02 10.33 4.91
CA ASP A 30 -10.73 9.45 3.97
C ASP A 30 -10.00 8.12 3.75
N ALA A 31 -8.71 8.04 4.10
CA ALA A 31 -7.85 6.89 3.82
C ALA A 31 -8.40 5.58 4.38
N GLU A 32 -8.99 5.60 5.57
CA GLU A 32 -9.60 4.41 6.14
C GLU A 32 -10.83 3.97 5.33
N GLY A 33 -11.75 4.89 5.03
CA GLY A 33 -12.97 4.59 4.28
C GLY A 33 -12.64 4.04 2.89
N ILE A 34 -11.74 4.70 2.17
CA ILE A 34 -11.28 4.28 0.85
C ILE A 34 -10.54 2.93 0.94
N GLY A 35 -9.70 2.73 1.97
CA GLY A 35 -9.00 1.47 2.18
C GLY A 35 -9.95 0.29 2.44
N ARG A 36 -11.05 0.51 3.17
CA ARG A 36 -12.07 -0.52 3.41
C ARG A 36 -12.93 -0.78 2.18
N GLU A 37 -13.25 0.24 1.40
CA GLU A 37 -14.07 0.12 0.19
C GLU A 37 -13.32 -0.58 -0.94
N LEU A 38 -12.08 -0.19 -1.18
CA LEU A 38 -11.30 -0.68 -2.32
C LEU A 38 -10.46 -1.91 -2.03
N THR A 39 -10.26 -2.24 -0.75
CA THR A 39 -9.42 -3.37 -0.30
C THR A 39 -8.08 -3.41 -1.04
N PRO A 40 -7.25 -2.36 -0.92
CA PRO A 40 -6.02 -2.25 -1.68
C PRO A 40 -5.07 -3.40 -1.31
N ARG A 41 -4.19 -3.79 -2.24
CA ARG A 41 -3.13 -4.77 -1.95
C ARG A 41 -2.00 -4.19 -1.10
N LEU A 42 -1.77 -2.89 -1.26
CA LEU A 42 -0.69 -2.17 -0.62
C LEU A 42 -1.15 -0.77 -0.21
N VAL A 43 -0.77 -0.38 1.00
CA VAL A 43 -1.01 0.96 1.56
C VAL A 43 0.33 1.59 1.89
N VAL A 44 0.55 2.82 1.42
CA VAL A 44 1.71 3.63 1.79
C VAL A 44 1.25 4.74 2.73
N CYS A 45 1.80 4.80 3.94
CA CYS A 45 1.46 5.81 4.94
C CYS A 45 2.70 6.33 5.65
N ARG A 46 2.55 7.41 6.41
CA ARG A 46 3.64 7.99 7.21
C ARG A 46 3.80 7.26 8.54
N HIS A 47 5.00 7.32 9.11
CA HIS A 47 5.28 6.88 10.47
C HIS A 47 4.85 7.94 11.49
N ASP A 48 3.56 8.23 11.53
CA ASP A 48 2.92 9.07 12.53
C ASP A 48 1.73 8.34 13.16
N SER A 49 1.10 8.96 14.16
CA SER A 49 -0.06 8.34 14.85
C SER A 49 -1.20 8.00 13.88
N VAL A 50 -1.42 8.82 12.85
CA VAL A 50 -2.49 8.62 11.87
C VAL A 50 -2.20 7.41 10.99
N GLY A 51 -0.99 7.32 10.44
CA GLY A 51 -0.57 6.19 9.61
C GLY A 51 -0.56 4.88 10.39
N ILE A 52 -0.11 4.89 11.64
CA ILE A 52 -0.15 3.71 12.52
C ILE A 52 -1.59 3.30 12.83
N SER A 53 -2.48 4.25 13.15
CA SER A 53 -3.91 3.96 13.34
C SER A 53 -4.56 3.37 12.08
N LEU A 54 -4.20 3.87 10.90
CA LEU A 54 -4.67 3.32 9.61
C LEU A 54 -4.21 1.86 9.45
N CYS A 55 -2.96 1.54 9.76
CA CYS A 55 -2.45 0.17 9.75
C CYS A 55 -3.26 -0.75 10.67
N HIS A 56 -3.49 -0.33 11.92
CA HIS A 56 -4.27 -1.09 12.88
C HIS A 56 -5.74 -1.25 12.48
N SER A 57 -6.32 -0.29 11.76
CA SER A 57 -7.71 -0.41 11.29
C SER A 57 -7.84 -1.37 10.09
N LEU A 58 -6.95 -1.24 9.11
CA LEU A 58 -7.01 -2.00 7.86
C LEU A 58 -6.45 -3.42 7.98
N ARG A 59 -5.62 -3.73 9.00
CA ARG A 59 -5.15 -5.12 9.24
C ARG A 59 -6.29 -6.09 9.59
N GLU A 60 -7.45 -5.58 10.02
CA GLU A 60 -8.62 -6.38 10.38
C GLU A 60 -9.48 -6.77 9.16
N LEU A 61 -9.12 -6.29 7.96
CA LEU A 61 -9.79 -6.71 6.72
C LEU A 61 -9.64 -8.22 6.48
N PRO A 62 -10.60 -8.90 5.83
CA PRO A 62 -10.50 -10.33 5.51
C PRO A 62 -9.18 -10.67 4.82
N GLU A 63 -8.77 -9.83 3.87
CA GLU A 63 -7.48 -9.84 3.19
C GLU A 63 -6.75 -8.52 3.51
N PRO A 64 -5.88 -8.49 4.52
CA PRO A 64 -5.21 -7.26 4.93
C PRO A 64 -4.16 -6.84 3.90
N PRO A 65 -4.03 -5.53 3.61
CA PRO A 65 -2.96 -5.03 2.75
C PRO A 65 -1.59 -5.24 3.38
N MET A 66 -0.57 -5.21 2.53
CA MET A 66 0.78 -4.90 3.01
C MET A 66 0.92 -3.40 3.25
N PHE A 67 1.58 -3.03 4.34
CA PHE A 67 1.81 -1.63 4.69
C PHE A 67 3.27 -1.26 4.44
N VAL A 68 3.46 -0.10 3.80
CA VAL A 68 4.75 0.58 3.70
C VAL A 68 4.66 1.87 4.50
N VAL A 69 5.32 1.88 5.64
CA VAL A 69 5.33 2.99 6.59
C VAL A 69 6.63 3.78 6.37
N VAL A 70 6.49 5.01 5.89
CA VAL A 70 7.63 5.89 5.58
C VAL A 70 7.89 6.83 6.75
N SER A 71 9.09 6.80 7.32
CA SER A 71 9.46 7.60 8.49
C SER A 71 10.52 8.64 8.18
N ASP A 72 10.24 9.93 8.35
CA ASP A 72 11.25 10.99 8.18
C ASP A 72 12.25 11.07 9.34
N ASP A 73 12.04 10.32 10.42
CA ASP A 73 12.97 10.29 11.56
C ASP A 73 14.18 9.38 11.25
N PRO A 74 15.41 9.94 11.18
CA PRO A 74 16.63 9.17 10.91
C PRO A 74 16.96 8.15 12.02
N ALA A 75 16.36 8.26 13.20
CA ALA A 75 16.50 7.28 14.28
C ALA A 75 15.54 6.08 14.12
N THR A 76 14.65 6.10 13.13
CA THR A 76 13.72 4.99 12.90
C THR A 76 14.47 3.76 12.42
N GLU A 77 14.31 2.66 13.15
CA GLU A 77 14.81 1.35 12.74
C GLU A 77 14.01 0.83 11.55
N GLU A 78 14.68 0.63 10.41
CA GLU A 78 14.10 -0.03 9.25
C GLU A 78 13.90 -1.52 9.55
N ARG A 79 12.67 -1.99 9.34
CA ARG A 79 12.32 -3.38 9.65
C ARG A 79 11.08 -3.82 8.90
N VAL A 80 10.98 -5.14 8.71
CA VAL A 80 9.75 -5.79 8.27
C VAL A 80 9.27 -6.66 9.42
N TYR A 81 8.01 -6.47 9.81
CA TYR A 81 7.39 -7.24 10.88
C TYR A 81 5.93 -7.56 10.54
N TYR A 82 5.34 -8.45 11.34
CA TYR A 82 3.93 -8.80 11.25
C TYR A 82 3.16 -8.06 12.34
N ASP A 83 2.08 -7.38 11.96
CA ASP A 83 1.10 -6.85 12.87
C ASP A 83 -0.25 -7.55 12.67
N GLY A 84 -0.55 -8.51 13.54
CA GLY A 84 -1.65 -9.45 13.32
C GLY A 84 -1.41 -10.27 12.05
N ARG A 85 -2.30 -10.13 11.06
CA ARG A 85 -2.20 -10.79 9.74
C ARG A 85 -1.54 -9.93 8.67
N ALA A 86 -1.27 -8.66 8.96
CA ALA A 86 -0.66 -7.74 8.01
C ALA A 86 0.87 -7.79 8.05
N VAL A 87 1.49 -7.63 6.88
CA VAL A 87 2.93 -7.38 6.76
C VAL A 87 3.16 -5.87 6.77
N VAL A 88 4.05 -5.41 7.65
CA VAL A 88 4.41 -3.99 7.78
C VAL A 88 5.90 -3.83 7.51
N ALA A 89 6.22 -3.04 6.49
CA ALA A 89 7.58 -2.61 6.18
C ALA A 89 7.75 -1.14 6.59
N VAL A 90 8.69 -0.89 7.49
CA VAL A 90 9.08 0.48 7.91
C VAL A 90 10.34 0.86 7.13
N VAL A 91 10.26 1.98 6.41
CA VAL A 91 11.35 2.50 5.58
C VAL A 91 11.68 3.94 5.98
N GLY A 92 12.97 4.28 6.00
CA GLY A 92 13.40 5.65 6.29
C GLY A 92 12.98 6.65 5.19
N GLY A 93 12.79 7.90 5.57
CA GLY A 93 12.29 8.99 4.72
C GLY A 93 13.36 9.65 3.87
N VAL A 94 14.63 9.29 4.10
CA VAL A 94 15.79 9.60 3.24
C VAL A 94 15.90 8.60 2.08
N VAL A 95 14.83 7.87 1.76
CA VAL A 95 14.79 6.98 0.61
C VAL A 95 14.53 7.80 -0.65
N GLU A 96 15.43 7.69 -1.63
CA GLU A 96 15.20 8.26 -2.96
C GLU A 96 13.89 7.74 -3.55
N ILE A 97 13.11 8.62 -4.17
CA ILE A 97 11.78 8.27 -4.69
C ILE A 97 11.81 7.06 -5.64
N GLY A 98 12.88 6.92 -6.43
CA GLY A 98 13.07 5.78 -7.33
C GLY A 98 13.37 4.47 -6.60
N ALA A 99 13.93 4.51 -5.39
CA ALA A 99 14.11 3.33 -4.55
C ALA A 99 12.78 2.92 -3.88
N LEU A 100 12.03 3.88 -3.34
CA LEU A 100 10.69 3.63 -2.78
C LEU A 100 9.75 3.04 -3.84
N ALA A 101 9.76 3.62 -5.03
CA ALA A 101 9.03 3.14 -6.18
C ALA A 101 9.32 1.67 -6.54
N ARG A 102 10.61 1.30 -6.66
CA ARG A 102 11.03 -0.09 -6.91
C ARG A 102 10.64 -1.03 -5.77
N PHE A 103 10.67 -0.55 -4.53
CA PHE A 103 10.21 -1.32 -3.39
C PHE A 103 8.70 -1.58 -3.44
N VAL A 104 7.89 -0.56 -3.79
CA VAL A 104 6.45 -0.71 -3.98
C VAL A 104 6.14 -1.70 -5.10
N ASP A 105 6.83 -1.60 -6.24
CA ASP A 105 6.67 -2.55 -7.36
C ASP A 105 7.00 -3.99 -6.94
N PHE A 106 8.14 -4.18 -6.26
CA PHE A 106 8.52 -5.47 -5.70
C PHE A 106 7.45 -6.02 -4.73
N ALA A 107 6.97 -5.18 -3.82
CA ALA A 107 5.96 -5.55 -2.85
C ALA A 107 4.65 -5.96 -3.55
N LEU A 108 4.17 -5.20 -4.54
CA LEU A 108 2.99 -5.56 -5.34
C LEU A 108 3.18 -6.91 -6.04
N GLY A 109 4.34 -7.14 -6.65
CA GLY A 109 4.68 -8.42 -7.27
C GLY A 109 4.70 -9.59 -6.28
N ALA A 110 5.19 -9.35 -5.06
CA ALA A 110 5.17 -10.35 -3.99
C ALA A 110 3.74 -10.67 -3.54
N SER A 111 2.90 -9.66 -3.29
CA SER A 111 1.48 -9.86 -2.92
C SER A 111 0.72 -10.62 -4.00
N ALA A 112 0.89 -10.26 -5.27
CA ALA A 112 0.21 -10.94 -6.36
C ALA A 112 0.52 -12.45 -6.42
N ARG A 113 1.74 -12.87 -6.04
CA ARG A 113 2.12 -14.28 -5.98
C ARG A 113 1.53 -15.01 -4.78
N LEU A 114 1.33 -14.33 -3.66
CA LEU A 114 0.71 -14.89 -2.46
C LEU A 114 -0.78 -15.17 -2.67
N ASP A 115 -1.46 -14.35 -3.46
CA ASP A 115 -2.86 -14.55 -3.86
C ASP A 115 -3.02 -15.84 -4.70
N VAL A 116 -2.09 -16.10 -5.62
CA VAL A 116 -2.11 -17.29 -6.49
C VAL A 116 -1.97 -18.59 -5.68
N GLY A 117 -1.30 -18.55 -4.52
CA GLY A 117 -1.17 -19.69 -3.61
C GLY A 117 -2.49 -20.12 -2.95
N HIS A 118 -3.46 -19.21 -2.83
CA HIS A 118 -4.76 -19.48 -2.23
C HIS A 118 -5.83 -19.91 -3.25
N GLY A 119 -5.53 -19.83 -4.56
CA GLY A 119 -6.45 -20.15 -5.65
C GLY A 119 -6.44 -21.60 -6.16
N SER A 120 -5.55 -22.48 -5.69
CA SER A 120 -5.29 -23.78 -6.34
C SER A 120 -5.56 -25.05 -5.51
N ALA A 121 -6.30 -24.96 -4.39
CA ALA A 121 -6.57 -26.15 -3.57
C ALA A 121 -8.02 -26.66 -3.57
N ASN A 122 -9.02 -25.96 -4.11
CA ASN A 122 -10.39 -26.51 -4.13
C ASN A 122 -11.38 -25.84 -5.11
N ARG A 123 -11.15 -25.94 -6.42
CA ARG A 123 -12.20 -25.58 -7.40
C ARG A 123 -12.33 -26.67 -8.46
N PRO A 124 -13.48 -27.39 -8.52
CA PRO A 124 -13.73 -28.31 -9.62
C PRO A 124 -13.80 -27.51 -10.92
N ALA A 125 -13.18 -28.08 -11.96
CA ALA A 125 -13.08 -27.47 -13.28
C ALA A 125 -14.46 -27.16 -13.86
N THR A 126 -14.71 -25.88 -14.12
CA THR A 126 -15.69 -25.44 -15.13
C THR A 126 -15.10 -24.28 -15.92
N VAL A 127 -15.30 -24.39 -17.23
CA VAL A 127 -14.61 -23.73 -18.34
C VAL A 127 -15.33 -22.42 -18.72
N ASP A 128 -14.54 -21.38 -19.01
CA ASP A 128 -14.83 -20.14 -19.80
C ASP A 128 -16.03 -19.25 -19.40
N HIS A 129 -16.06 -17.91 -19.57
CA HIS A 129 -15.36 -16.98 -20.46
C HIS A 129 -15.46 -15.54 -19.89
N ALA A 130 -14.64 -14.60 -20.39
CA ALA A 130 -14.62 -13.15 -20.13
C ALA A 130 -13.93 -12.69 -18.83
N GLY A 131 -12.60 -12.55 -18.90
CA GLY A 131 -11.78 -11.93 -17.87
C GLY A 131 -11.98 -10.42 -17.83
N HIS A 132 -12.55 -9.94 -16.73
CA HIS A 132 -12.37 -8.57 -16.27
C HIS A 132 -11.33 -8.63 -15.15
N LEU A 133 -10.07 -8.33 -15.47
CA LEU A 133 -9.02 -8.20 -14.45
C LEU A 133 -9.29 -6.90 -13.69
N SER A 134 -9.67 -6.99 -12.42
CA SER A 134 -9.73 -5.83 -11.53
C SER A 134 -8.33 -5.25 -11.38
N GLU A 135 -8.17 -3.99 -11.75
CA GLU A 135 -6.90 -3.27 -11.66
C GLU A 135 -6.48 -3.06 -10.19
N PRO A 136 -5.18 -3.12 -9.87
CA PRO A 136 -4.70 -2.97 -8.50
C PRO A 136 -4.75 -1.49 -8.08
N ALA A 137 -5.63 -1.12 -7.15
CA ALA A 137 -5.69 0.22 -6.57
C ALA A 137 -4.80 0.35 -5.32
N ILE A 138 -4.08 1.46 -5.20
CA ILE A 138 -3.34 1.90 -3.98
C ILE A 138 -4.08 3.08 -3.35
N VAL A 139 -4.01 3.27 -2.02
CA VAL A 139 -4.58 4.43 -1.31
C VAL A 139 -3.47 5.18 -0.54
N ALA A 140 -3.27 6.47 -0.78
CA ALA A 140 -2.15 7.28 -0.26
C ALA A 140 -2.61 8.60 0.37
N SER A 141 -2.54 8.70 1.69
CA SER A 141 -3.15 9.76 2.50
C SER A 141 -2.54 11.19 2.39
N ARG A 142 -3.28 12.23 2.83
CA ARG A 142 -2.97 13.69 2.75
C ARG A 142 -3.59 14.47 3.93
N ALA A 143 -2.88 15.47 4.47
CA ALA A 143 -3.41 16.32 5.55
C ALA A 143 -4.43 17.37 5.04
N ALA A 144 -5.51 17.59 5.80
CA ALA A 144 -6.36 18.78 5.71
C ALA A 144 -5.71 19.94 6.48
N GLN A 145 -5.95 21.16 6.00
CA GLN A 145 -5.49 22.43 6.60
C GLN A 145 -6.02 22.64 8.02
#